data_AF-A0A7J6RXT3-F1
#
_entry.id   AF-A0A7J6RXT3-F1
#
_cell.length_a   1.000
_cell.length_b   1.000
_cell.length_c   1.000
_cell.angle_alpha   90.00
_cell.angle_beta   90.00
_cell.angle_gamma   90.00
#
_symmetry.space_group_name_H-M   'P 1'
#
loop_
_entity.id
_entity.type
_entity.pdbx_description
1 polymer ?
#
loop_
_entity_poly.entity_id
_entity_poly.type
_entity_poly.pdbx_seq_one_letter_code
_entity_poly.pdbx_strand_id
1 'polypeptide(L)'
;SLSTLFEYPNSGSTLTAVIYYILSFVLVAVHRETDKWAVSLLPQCAYTLVMQNLGQQVFLGLANPSSTLKFQEFSLIQGLVMLLVDIVLWTAVYLYLDQVVPHEYRSSRKFYFLFTRSFWREMRGQNLAYQNADEMTDRSSESSTSSDRRSGIELVSDEYHEELERDRATVRIRDLEVRFKSVRAVDGLDLTMYRDELFVLLGHNGAGKSTTINVLSGMVIPTSGDVTVYGHKVPTEMPVIRRSMGVCPQHDVLWDDLTVEEHFSLFANIRGLSRDEK
;
A
#
# COMPACT_ATOMS: atom_id res chain seq x y z
N SER A 1 12.97 0.40 -13.95
CA SER A 1 12.81 1.03 -12.63
C SER A 1 13.31 2.49 -12.54
N LEU A 2 13.62 3.17 -13.66
CA LEU A 2 13.80 4.64 -13.67
C LEU A 2 12.47 5.40 -13.76
N SER A 3 11.40 4.75 -14.20
CA SER A 3 10.06 5.34 -14.32
C SER A 3 9.47 5.82 -12.99
N THR A 4 9.89 5.24 -11.86
CA THR A 4 9.44 5.65 -10.52
C THR A 4 10.05 6.98 -10.06
N LEU A 5 11.10 7.47 -10.73
CA LEU A 5 11.75 8.75 -10.43
C LEU A 5 11.20 9.92 -11.25
N PHE A 6 10.38 9.66 -12.28
CA PHE A 6 9.88 10.70 -13.18
C PHE A 6 8.39 10.91 -13.01
N GLU A 7 8.02 12.14 -12.70
CA GLU A 7 6.65 12.63 -12.51
C GLU A 7 5.84 12.64 -13.82
N TYR A 8 6.50 12.58 -14.99
CA TYR A 8 5.86 12.58 -16.30
C TYR A 8 6.16 11.33 -17.14
N PRO A 9 5.14 10.59 -17.60
CA PRO A 9 5.29 9.27 -18.24
C PRO A 9 6.06 9.29 -19.57
N ASN A 10 5.90 10.34 -20.39
CA ASN A 10 6.58 10.46 -21.69
C ASN A 10 8.07 10.84 -21.56
N SER A 11 8.42 11.55 -20.48
CA SER A 11 9.82 11.91 -20.19
C SER A 11 10.61 10.72 -19.63
N GLY A 12 9.96 9.89 -18.80
CA GLY A 12 10.59 8.71 -18.22
C GLY A 12 10.94 7.65 -19.27
N SER A 13 10.07 7.42 -20.26
CA SER A 13 10.32 6.41 -21.30
C SER A 13 11.47 6.79 -22.24
N THR A 14 11.49 8.03 -22.72
CA THR A 14 12.54 8.56 -23.60
C THR A 14 13.89 8.61 -22.90
N LEU A 15 13.94 9.09 -21.65
CA LEU A 15 15.18 9.11 -20.88
C LEU A 15 15.69 7.69 -20.59
N THR A 16 14.80 6.76 -20.25
CA THR A 16 15.19 5.36 -20.03
C THR A 16 15.80 4.77 -21.30
N ALA A 17 15.22 5.04 -22.48
CA ALA A 17 15.80 4.62 -23.76
C ALA A 17 17.18 5.22 -24.01
N VAL A 18 17.37 6.53 -23.77
CA VAL A 18 18.68 7.20 -23.90
C VAL A 18 19.72 6.61 -22.95
N ILE A 19 19.35 6.35 -21.69
CA ILE A 19 20.21 5.68 -20.72
C ILE A 19 20.60 4.28 -21.21
N TYR A 20 19.65 3.51 -21.75
CA TYR A 20 19.94 2.19 -22.34
C TYR A 20 20.91 2.27 -23.51
N TYR A 21 20.74 3.25 -24.41
CA TYR A 21 21.66 3.46 -25.53
C TYR A 21 23.08 3.83 -25.07
N ILE A 22 23.20 4.74 -24.10
CA ILE A 22 24.50 5.12 -23.52
C ILE A 22 25.17 3.91 -22.86
N LEU A 23 24.41 3.11 -22.09
CA LEU A 23 24.91 1.88 -21.48
C LEU A 23 25.40 0.87 -22.54
N SER A 24 24.67 0.74 -23.64
CA SER A 24 25.05 -0.16 -24.74
C SER A 24 26.37 0.27 -25.41
N PHE A 25 26.61 1.57 -25.51
CA PHE A 25 27.84 2.12 -26.06
C PHE A 25 29.04 1.89 -25.12
N VAL A 26 28.83 2.00 -23.81
CA VAL A 26 29.85 1.70 -22.79
C VAL A 26 30.31 0.24 -22.88
N LEU A 27 29.41 -0.70 -23.19
CA LEU A 27 29.77 -2.11 -23.40
C LEU A 27 30.78 -2.28 -24.55
N VAL A 28 30.55 -1.60 -25.67
CA VAL A 28 31.41 -1.69 -26.86
C VAL A 28 32.79 -1.05 -26.62
N ALA A 29 32.84 0.02 -25.82
CA ALA A 29 34.06 0.74 -25.52
C ALA A 29 35.01 -0.01 -24.55
N VAL A 30 34.51 -0.99 -23.78
CA VAL A 30 35.30 -1.69 -22.76
C VAL A 30 35.99 -2.91 -23.37
N HIS A 31 37.30 -2.78 -23.62
CA HIS A 31 38.12 -3.85 -24.20
C HIS A 31 38.98 -4.61 -23.17
N ARG A 32 39.14 -4.10 -21.94
CA ARG A 32 39.98 -4.70 -20.89
C ARG A 32 39.25 -5.78 -20.08
N GLU A 33 39.97 -6.85 -19.72
CA GLU A 33 39.43 -8.03 -19.02
C GLU A 33 38.92 -7.75 -17.59
N THR A 34 39.60 -6.90 -16.84
CA THR A 34 39.23 -6.53 -15.46
C THR A 34 37.95 -5.70 -15.41
N ASP A 35 37.69 -4.94 -16.47
CA ASP A 35 36.59 -3.99 -16.52
C ASP A 35 35.28 -4.69 -16.92
N LYS A 36 35.36 -5.87 -17.54
CA LYS A 36 34.18 -6.68 -17.90
C LYS A 36 33.38 -7.15 -16.68
N TRP A 37 34.06 -7.47 -15.58
CA TRP A 37 33.43 -7.87 -14.32
C TRP A 37 32.71 -6.70 -13.64
N ALA A 38 33.24 -5.49 -13.76
CA ALA A 38 32.60 -4.28 -13.25
C ALA A 38 31.41 -3.87 -14.13
N VAL A 39 31.54 -3.99 -15.45
CA VAL A 39 30.48 -3.68 -16.42
C VAL A 39 29.35 -4.71 -16.37
N SER A 40 29.62 -5.96 -15.97
CA SER A 40 28.60 -6.98 -15.76
C SER A 40 27.74 -6.77 -14.51
N LEU A 41 27.97 -5.73 -13.70
CA LEU A 41 27.04 -5.31 -12.64
C LEU A 41 25.82 -4.54 -13.20
N LEU A 42 25.86 -4.24 -14.50
CA LEU A 42 24.74 -3.70 -15.24
C LEU A 42 23.99 -4.87 -15.90
N PRO A 43 22.70 -5.08 -15.58
CA PRO A 43 21.92 -6.23 -16.07
C PRO A 43 21.94 -6.40 -17.59
N GLN A 44 21.91 -5.27 -18.31
CA GLN A 44 21.94 -5.23 -19.77
C GLN A 44 23.26 -5.75 -20.34
N CYS A 45 24.36 -5.46 -19.67
CA CYS A 45 25.69 -5.86 -20.10
C CYS A 45 25.94 -7.34 -19.82
N ALA A 46 25.56 -7.83 -18.63
CA ALA A 46 25.61 -9.24 -18.28
C ALA A 46 24.76 -10.09 -19.24
N TYR A 47 23.52 -9.67 -19.51
CA TYR A 47 22.62 -10.35 -20.45
C TYR A 47 23.23 -10.45 -21.86
N THR A 48 23.80 -9.35 -22.37
CA THR A 48 24.38 -9.30 -23.72
C THR A 48 25.57 -10.26 -23.85
N LEU A 49 26.47 -10.28 -22.86
CA LEU A 49 27.63 -11.18 -22.84
C LEU A 49 27.22 -12.66 -22.75
N VAL A 50 26.19 -12.97 -21.95
CA VAL A 50 25.62 -14.33 -21.86
C VAL A 50 25.03 -14.75 -23.21
N MET A 51 24.28 -13.88 -23.88
CA MET A 51 23.65 -14.19 -25.17
C MET A 51 24.67 -14.37 -26.30
N GLN A 52 25.75 -13.59 -26.33
CA GLN A 52 26.83 -13.77 -27.31
C GLN A 52 27.56 -15.10 -27.12
N ASN A 53 27.88 -15.45 -25.86
CA ASN A 53 28.46 -16.74 -25.51
C ASN A 53 27.55 -17.92 -25.92
N LEU A 54 26.25 -17.82 -25.62
CA LEU A 54 25.26 -18.83 -25.97
C LEU A 54 25.12 -18.97 -27.50
N GLY A 55 25.03 -17.85 -28.21
CA GLY A 55 24.91 -17.83 -29.67
C GLY A 55 26.10 -18.51 -30.37
N GLN A 56 27.32 -18.30 -29.88
CA GLN A 56 28.50 -18.98 -30.42
C GLN A 56 28.51 -20.48 -30.10
N GLN A 57 28.14 -20.89 -28.88
CA GLN A 57 28.06 -22.31 -28.52
C GLN A 57 27.03 -23.06 -29.37
N VAL A 58 25.87 -22.44 -29.63
CA VAL A 58 24.84 -22.97 -30.54
C VAL A 58 25.35 -23.03 -31.97
N PHE A 59 26.03 -21.98 -32.46
CA PHE A 59 26.63 -21.96 -33.79
C PHE A 59 27.66 -23.08 -34.01
N LEU A 60 28.45 -23.39 -32.97
CA LEU A 60 29.45 -24.47 -33.01
C LEU A 60 28.84 -25.87 -32.79
N GLY A 61 27.52 -25.98 -32.58
CA GLY A 61 26.85 -27.26 -32.33
C GLY A 61 27.18 -27.89 -30.98
N LEU A 62 27.80 -27.13 -30.07
CA LEU A 62 28.23 -27.57 -28.74
C LEU A 62 27.25 -27.04 -27.71
N ALA A 63 26.01 -27.56 -27.74
CA ALA A 63 24.93 -27.16 -26.83
C ALA A 63 25.11 -27.72 -25.40
N ASN A 64 26.32 -27.60 -24.84
CA ASN A 64 26.63 -28.01 -23.47
C ASN A 64 27.01 -26.78 -22.63
N PRO A 65 26.21 -26.41 -21.60
CA PRO A 65 26.51 -25.27 -20.73
C PRO A 65 27.78 -25.47 -19.88
N SER A 66 28.22 -26.72 -19.75
CA SER A 66 29.45 -27.13 -19.07
C SER A 66 30.70 -27.05 -19.96
N SER A 67 30.55 -26.65 -21.23
CA SER A 67 31.69 -26.59 -22.15
C SER A 67 32.66 -25.48 -21.71
N THR A 68 33.94 -25.85 -21.59
CA THR A 68 35.07 -24.98 -21.26
C THR A 68 35.44 -23.99 -22.38
N LEU A 69 34.54 -23.79 -23.35
CA LEU A 69 34.68 -22.78 -24.40
C LEU A 69 34.42 -21.40 -23.81
N LYS A 70 35.51 -20.70 -23.53
CA LYS A 70 35.49 -19.30 -23.14
C LYS A 70 35.37 -18.45 -24.40
N PHE A 71 34.25 -17.73 -24.57
CA PHE A 71 34.26 -16.58 -25.48
C PHE A 71 34.71 -15.36 -24.68
N GLN A 72 35.73 -14.68 -25.19
CA GLN A 72 36.24 -13.45 -24.56
C GLN A 72 36.67 -13.62 -23.08
N GLU A 73 37.13 -14.84 -22.74
CA GLU A 73 37.54 -15.32 -21.40
C GLU A 73 36.43 -15.56 -20.36
N PHE A 74 35.15 -15.42 -20.75
CA PHE A 74 34.02 -15.55 -19.83
C PHE A 74 33.28 -16.88 -20.04
N SER A 75 32.92 -17.57 -18.95
CA SER A 75 32.08 -18.77 -19.02
C SER A 75 30.60 -18.41 -18.91
N LEU A 76 29.74 -19.17 -19.59
CA LEU A 76 28.29 -19.02 -19.52
C LEU A 76 27.79 -19.09 -18.06
N ILE A 77 28.32 -20.02 -17.25
CA ILE A 77 27.97 -20.16 -15.83
C ILE A 77 28.33 -18.91 -15.04
N GLN A 78 29.49 -18.31 -15.30
CA GLN A 78 29.91 -17.07 -14.63
C GLN A 78 28.96 -15.91 -14.98
N GLY A 79 28.47 -15.83 -16.23
CA GLY A 79 27.48 -14.83 -16.62
C GLY A 79 26.11 -15.04 -16.02
N LEU A 80 25.65 -16.29 -15.86
CA LEU A 80 24.40 -16.57 -15.15
C LEU A 80 24.49 -16.22 -13.66
N VAL A 81 25.64 -16.49 -13.03
CA VAL A 81 25.90 -16.07 -11.64
C VAL A 81 25.87 -14.55 -11.51
N MET A 82 26.48 -13.82 -12.43
CA MET A 82 26.42 -12.35 -12.43
C MET A 82 24.99 -11.82 -12.60
N LEU A 83 24.19 -12.44 -13.47
CA LEU A 83 22.79 -12.05 -13.68
C LEU A 83 21.95 -12.27 -12.40
N LEU A 84 22.23 -13.34 -11.64
CA LEU A 84 21.61 -13.54 -10.33
C LEU A 84 22.04 -12.48 -9.31
N VAL A 85 23.33 -12.11 -9.29
CA VAL A 85 23.84 -11.04 -8.43
C VAL A 85 23.16 -9.70 -8.76
N ASP A 86 22.98 -9.39 -10.04
CA ASP A 86 22.29 -8.20 -10.51
C ASP A 86 20.83 -8.14 -10.06
N ILE A 87 20.10 -9.26 -10.15
CA ILE A 87 18.71 -9.33 -9.64
C ILE A 87 18.67 -8.96 -8.17
N VAL A 88 19.56 -9.53 -7.35
CA VAL A 88 19.63 -9.25 -5.92
C VAL A 88 20.00 -7.80 -5.64
N LEU A 89 21.02 -7.29 -6.33
CA LEU A 89 21.53 -5.93 -6.15
C LEU A 89 20.49 -4.88 -6.55
N TRP A 90 19.87 -5.02 -7.73
CA TRP A 90 18.85 -4.08 -8.20
C TRP A 90 17.55 -4.19 -7.42
N THR A 91 17.20 -5.37 -6.91
CA THR A 91 16.09 -5.52 -5.96
C THR A 91 16.39 -4.76 -4.67
N ALA A 92 17.61 -4.86 -4.14
CA ALA A 92 18.02 -4.10 -2.96
C ALA A 92 18.01 -2.58 -3.22
N VAL A 93 18.51 -2.12 -4.38
CA VAL A 93 18.44 -0.70 -4.78
C VAL A 93 16.99 -0.24 -4.95
N TYR A 94 16.12 -1.05 -5.55
CA TYR A 94 14.69 -0.74 -5.67
C TYR A 94 14.03 -0.60 -4.29
N LEU A 95 14.28 -1.53 -3.37
CA LEU A 95 13.76 -1.45 -2.00
C LEU A 95 14.33 -0.24 -1.24
N TYR A 96 15.58 0.14 -1.50
CA TYR A 96 16.19 1.34 -0.94
C TYR A 96 15.52 2.61 -1.48
N LEU A 97 15.31 2.71 -2.81
CA LEU A 97 14.65 3.85 -3.43
C LEU A 97 13.18 3.97 -3.01
N ASP A 98 12.45 2.85 -2.87
CA ASP A 98 11.07 2.83 -2.34
C ASP A 98 10.98 3.37 -0.90
N GLN A 99 12.08 3.33 -0.13
CA GLN A 99 12.15 3.90 1.21
C GLN A 99 12.63 5.36 1.24
N VAL A 100 13.46 5.77 0.27
CA VAL A 100 14.11 7.09 0.25
C VAL A 100 13.29 8.13 -0.51
N VAL A 101 12.47 7.71 -1.49
CA VAL A 101 11.59 8.61 -2.21
C VAL A 101 10.23 8.64 -1.50
N PRO A 102 9.87 9.73 -0.80
CA PRO A 102 8.56 9.86 -0.20
C PRO A 102 7.52 10.01 -1.32
N HIS A 103 6.86 8.92 -1.70
CA HIS A 103 5.59 9.03 -2.41
C HIS A 103 4.54 9.57 -1.43
N GLU A 104 3.80 10.59 -1.86
CA GLU A 104 2.96 11.51 -1.08
C GLU A 104 1.97 10.90 -0.04
N TYR A 105 1.79 9.58 0.01
CA TYR A 105 0.76 8.91 0.82
C TYR A 105 1.20 7.65 1.58
N ARG A 106 2.51 7.41 1.77
CA ARG A 106 2.98 6.22 2.50
C ARG A 106 3.69 6.57 3.80
N SER A 107 3.09 6.17 4.92
CA SER A 107 3.81 6.12 6.20
C SER A 107 5.00 5.18 6.07
N SER A 108 6.18 5.66 6.46
CA SER A 108 7.44 4.91 6.44
C SER A 108 7.28 3.59 7.23
N ARG A 109 7.29 2.44 6.54
CA ARG A 109 7.37 1.13 7.21
C ARG A 109 8.84 0.86 7.53
N LYS A 110 9.10 0.34 8.74
CA LYS A 110 10.45 0.03 9.24
C LYS A 110 11.15 -1.05 8.40
N PHE A 111 12.46 -0.89 8.26
CA PHE A 111 13.44 -1.63 7.45
C PHE A 111 13.34 -3.18 7.42
N TYR A 112 12.74 -3.83 8.42
CA TYR A 112 12.75 -5.30 8.56
C TYR A 112 11.55 -6.03 7.93
N PHE A 113 10.65 -5.34 7.21
CA PHE A 113 9.40 -5.91 6.70
C PHE A 113 9.55 -7.14 5.79
N LEU A 114 10.62 -7.21 4.98
CA LEU A 114 10.85 -8.35 4.07
C LEU A 114 11.08 -9.68 4.82
N PHE A 115 11.61 -9.61 6.05
CA PHE A 115 11.89 -10.76 6.90
C PHE A 115 10.82 -10.99 7.97
N THR A 116 9.84 -10.10 8.11
CA THR A 116 8.77 -10.28 9.09
C THR A 116 7.76 -11.31 8.57
N ARG A 117 7.57 -12.41 9.31
CA ARG A 117 6.56 -13.44 9.00
C ARG A 117 5.13 -12.89 8.89
N SER A 118 4.85 -11.69 9.41
CA SER A 118 3.55 -11.03 9.27
C SER A 118 3.24 -10.60 7.83
N PHE A 119 4.23 -10.12 7.06
CA PHE A 119 4.03 -9.75 5.65
C PHE A 119 3.58 -10.95 4.81
N TRP A 120 4.33 -12.05 4.92
CA TRP A 120 4.05 -13.29 4.21
C TRP A 120 2.80 -14.03 4.71
N ARG A 121 2.31 -13.69 5.90
CA ARG A 121 1.09 -14.26 6.50
C ARG A 121 -0.14 -13.42 6.12
N GLU A 122 0.02 -12.11 6.01
CA GLU A 122 -0.99 -11.18 5.49
C GLU A 122 -1.22 -11.40 3.98
N MET A 123 -0.16 -11.71 3.22
CA MET A 123 -0.26 -12.08 1.80
C MET A 123 -0.81 -13.49 1.56
N ARG A 124 -0.79 -14.38 2.57
CA ARG A 124 -1.30 -15.77 2.49
C ARG A 124 -2.63 -16.01 3.21
N GLY A 125 -3.15 -15.03 3.94
CA GLY A 125 -4.26 -15.26 4.85
C GLY A 125 -5.08 -14.01 5.12
N GLN A 126 -5.99 -13.70 4.20
CA GLN A 126 -7.21 -12.93 4.49
C GLN A 126 -8.39 -13.57 3.76
N ASN A 127 -8.84 -14.72 4.26
CA ASN A 127 -10.15 -15.31 3.93
C ASN A 127 -10.80 -16.00 5.15
N LEU A 128 -10.28 -15.80 6.37
CA LEU A 128 -10.65 -16.59 7.55
C LEU A 128 -11.10 -15.76 8.76
N ALA A 129 -11.40 -14.46 8.56
CA ALA A 129 -12.00 -13.62 9.60
C ALA A 129 -13.38 -13.09 9.20
N TYR A 130 -14.02 -13.72 8.20
CA TYR A 130 -15.35 -13.37 7.71
C TYR A 130 -16.47 -14.14 8.44
N GLN A 131 -16.16 -14.96 9.46
CA GLN A 131 -17.16 -15.84 10.07
C GLN A 131 -17.58 -15.46 11.50
N ASN A 132 -16.95 -14.47 12.13
CA ASN A 132 -17.21 -14.13 13.54
C ASN A 132 -17.79 -12.72 13.75
N ALA A 133 -18.05 -11.95 12.69
CA ALA A 133 -18.63 -10.61 12.78
C ALA A 133 -20.14 -10.58 12.47
N ASP A 134 -20.67 -11.59 11.77
CA ASP A 134 -22.09 -11.67 11.38
C ASP A 134 -22.99 -12.37 12.41
N GLU A 135 -22.44 -12.97 13.47
CA GLU A 135 -23.25 -13.67 14.49
C GLU A 135 -23.80 -12.76 15.62
N MET A 136 -23.64 -11.44 15.54
CA MET A 136 -24.06 -10.53 16.63
C MET A 136 -25.17 -9.54 16.25
N THR A 137 -25.79 -9.69 15.08
CA THR A 137 -26.92 -8.86 14.62
C THR A 137 -28.04 -9.74 14.10
N ASP A 138 -28.68 -10.56 14.94
CA ASP A 138 -30.05 -11.01 14.67
C ASP A 138 -30.73 -11.73 15.85
N ARG A 139 -30.98 -11.03 16.98
CA ARG A 139 -31.92 -11.53 18.01
C ARG A 139 -32.60 -10.40 18.78
N SER A 140 -33.48 -9.66 18.12
CA SER A 140 -34.61 -9.03 18.81
C SER A 140 -35.59 -8.43 17.81
N SER A 141 -36.47 -9.25 17.24
CA SER A 141 -37.77 -8.84 16.72
C SER A 141 -38.61 -10.08 16.44
N GLU A 142 -39.29 -10.59 17.47
CA GLU A 142 -40.59 -11.28 17.34
C GLU A 142 -41.09 -11.71 18.73
N SER A 143 -42.00 -10.92 19.30
CA SER A 143 -43.15 -11.45 20.05
C SER A 143 -44.03 -10.28 20.52
N SER A 144 -45.05 -10.01 19.71
CA SER A 144 -46.23 -9.28 20.14
C SER A 144 -47.06 -10.23 21.01
N THR A 145 -47.25 -9.93 22.29
CA THR A 145 -48.46 -10.35 23.01
C THR A 145 -48.84 -9.29 24.04
N SER A 146 -50.06 -8.78 23.89
CA SER A 146 -50.75 -7.81 24.73
C SER A 146 -50.97 -8.31 26.17
N SER A 147 -50.67 -7.48 27.18
CA SER A 147 -51.58 -7.22 28.32
C SER A 147 -51.07 -6.13 29.27
N ASP A 148 -51.89 -5.09 29.41
CA ASP A 148 -52.33 -4.39 30.64
C ASP A 148 -51.35 -4.01 31.79
N ARG A 149 -51.50 -2.75 32.24
CA ARG A 149 -51.24 -2.14 33.57
C ARG A 149 -49.88 -1.51 33.94
N ARG A 150 -49.96 -0.17 34.01
CA ARG A 150 -49.56 0.74 35.11
C ARG A 150 -48.08 0.95 35.46
N SER A 151 -47.71 2.24 35.34
CA SER A 151 -46.83 3.04 36.21
C SER A 151 -45.44 2.49 36.53
N GLY A 152 -44.43 3.11 35.93
CA GLY A 152 -43.03 2.98 36.32
C GLY A 152 -42.14 3.65 35.29
N ILE A 153 -42.17 4.98 35.21
CA ILE A 153 -41.05 5.71 34.59
C ILE A 153 -39.91 5.59 35.59
N GLU A 154 -39.10 4.55 35.43
CA GLU A 154 -37.83 4.44 36.12
C GLU A 154 -36.92 5.52 35.50
N LEU A 155 -36.49 6.49 36.30
CA LEU A 155 -35.50 7.47 35.86
C LEU A 155 -34.22 6.69 35.57
N VAL A 156 -33.94 6.49 34.28
CA VAL A 156 -32.69 5.93 33.79
C VAL A 156 -31.57 6.83 34.33
N SER A 157 -30.72 6.29 35.21
CA SER A 157 -29.61 7.03 35.79
C SER A 157 -28.67 7.52 34.68
N ASP A 158 -28.12 8.72 34.86
CA ASP A 158 -27.24 9.41 33.89
C ASP A 158 -26.08 8.51 33.38
N GLU A 159 -25.62 7.58 34.22
CA GLU A 159 -24.56 6.61 33.92
C GLU A 159 -24.93 5.63 32.78
N TYR A 160 -26.19 5.19 32.67
CA TYR A 160 -26.63 4.32 31.56
C TYR A 160 -26.83 5.08 30.26
N HIS A 161 -27.16 6.38 30.34
CA HIS A 161 -27.23 7.25 29.16
C HIS A 161 -25.84 7.47 28.56
N GLU A 162 -24.82 7.70 29.40
CA GLU A 162 -23.43 7.82 28.92
C GLU A 162 -22.92 6.52 28.28
N GLU A 163 -23.30 5.36 28.82
CA GLU A 163 -22.92 4.05 28.25
C GLU A 163 -23.58 3.79 26.90
N LEU A 164 -24.87 4.12 26.75
CA LEU A 164 -25.60 4.02 25.48
C LEU A 164 -25.08 5.01 24.43
N GLU A 165 -24.73 6.23 24.82
CA GLU A 165 -24.09 7.19 23.92
C GLU A 165 -22.68 6.75 23.52
N ARG A 166 -21.97 6.07 24.42
CA ARG A 166 -20.66 5.51 24.13
C ARG A 166 -20.74 4.39 23.09
N ASP A 167 -21.78 3.58 23.14
CA ASP A 167 -22.03 2.46 22.22
C ASP A 167 -22.47 2.95 20.83
N ARG A 168 -23.16 4.10 20.77
CA ARG A 168 -23.53 4.74 19.49
C ARG A 168 -22.41 5.54 18.85
N ALA A 169 -21.35 5.89 19.59
CA ALA A 169 -20.24 6.70 19.08
C ALA A 169 -19.39 5.88 18.09
N THR A 170 -19.51 6.20 16.81
CA THR A 170 -18.76 5.53 15.74
C THR A 170 -17.35 6.10 15.61
N VAL A 171 -17.19 7.42 15.73
CA VAL A 171 -15.87 8.06 15.70
C VAL A 171 -15.73 8.98 16.90
N ARG A 172 -14.59 8.92 17.57
CA ARG A 172 -14.25 9.80 18.68
C ARG A 172 -12.84 10.32 18.50
N ILE A 173 -12.72 11.64 18.55
CA ILE A 173 -11.50 12.43 18.44
C ILE A 173 -11.39 13.22 19.73
N ARG A 174 -10.26 13.11 20.42
CA ARG A 174 -9.96 13.86 21.64
C ARG A 174 -8.63 14.57 21.50
N ASP A 175 -8.63 15.88 21.74
CA ASP A 175 -7.44 16.74 21.72
C ASP A 175 -6.51 16.49 20.52
N LEU A 176 -7.10 16.37 19.32
CA LEU A 176 -6.32 16.05 18.12
C LEU A 176 -5.48 17.25 17.71
N GLU A 177 -4.16 17.05 17.62
CA GLU A 177 -3.24 17.99 17.01
C GLU A 177 -2.51 17.37 15.82
N VAL A 178 -2.36 18.16 14.76
CA VAL A 178 -1.58 17.78 13.58
C VAL A 178 -0.69 18.93 13.17
N ARG A 179 0.62 18.69 13.17
CA ARG A 179 1.64 19.67 12.77
C ARG A 179 2.40 19.23 11.53
N PHE A 180 2.45 20.10 10.54
CA PHE A 180 3.31 19.95 9.37
C PHE A 180 4.44 20.98 9.43
N LYS A 181 5.67 20.52 9.70
CA LYS A 181 6.84 21.40 9.88
C LYS A 181 6.55 22.51 10.90
N SER A 182 6.39 23.75 10.45
CA SER A 182 6.09 24.93 11.28
C SER A 182 4.60 25.26 11.41
N VAL A 183 3.71 24.60 10.66
CA VAL A 183 2.28 24.91 10.61
C VAL A 183 1.49 23.92 11.47
N ARG A 184 0.69 24.43 12.41
CA ARG A 184 -0.36 23.64 13.09
C ARG A 184 -1.60 23.62 12.20
N ALA A 185 -1.90 22.47 11.61
CA ALA A 185 -3.04 22.29 10.72
C ALA A 185 -4.32 21.94 11.49
N VAL A 186 -4.19 21.27 12.64
CA VAL A 186 -5.25 21.00 13.61
C VAL A 186 -4.66 21.24 15.00
N ASP A 187 -5.38 21.93 15.88
CA ASP A 187 -4.92 22.40 17.19
C ASP A 187 -6.02 22.14 18.23
N GLY A 188 -5.97 21.00 18.93
CA GLY A 188 -6.91 20.61 19.99
C GLY A 188 -8.35 20.36 19.51
N LEU A 189 -8.55 19.50 18.50
CA LEU A 189 -9.89 19.16 18.01
C LEU A 189 -10.51 18.03 18.85
N ASP A 190 -11.65 18.33 19.49
CA ASP A 190 -12.55 17.34 20.09
C ASP A 190 -13.80 17.16 19.23
N LEU A 191 -14.08 15.92 18.82
CA LEU A 191 -15.23 15.60 17.97
C LEU A 191 -15.73 14.19 18.24
N THR A 192 -17.05 14.02 18.36
CA THR A 192 -17.70 12.71 18.41
C THR A 192 -18.75 12.63 17.29
N MET A 193 -18.74 11.54 16.53
CA MET A 193 -19.73 11.24 15.49
C MET A 193 -20.47 9.95 15.87
N TYR A 194 -21.79 9.97 15.74
CA TYR A 194 -22.64 8.84 16.12
C TYR A 194 -23.06 8.01 14.90
N ARG A 195 -23.49 6.78 15.19
CA ARG A 195 -24.04 5.87 14.18
C ARG A 195 -25.34 6.46 13.62
N ASP A 196 -25.57 6.20 12.33
CA ASP A 196 -26.77 6.62 11.59
C ASP A 196 -26.97 8.15 11.48
N GLU A 197 -25.90 8.93 11.69
CA GLU A 197 -25.91 10.39 11.53
C GLU A 197 -25.10 10.86 10.32
N LEU A 198 -25.59 11.90 9.65
CA LEU A 198 -24.84 12.63 8.64
C LEU A 198 -24.05 13.76 9.28
N PHE A 199 -22.74 13.60 9.38
CA PHE A 199 -21.84 14.64 9.88
C PHE A 199 -21.26 15.47 8.73
N VAL A 200 -21.32 16.80 8.84
CA VAL A 200 -20.77 17.73 7.85
C VAL A 200 -19.74 18.64 8.51
N LEU A 201 -18.48 18.56 8.06
CA LEU A 201 -17.40 19.42 8.54
C LEU A 201 -17.29 20.68 7.66
N LEU A 202 -17.69 21.83 8.19
CA LEU A 202 -17.66 23.12 7.49
C LEU A 202 -16.59 24.05 8.05
N GLY A 203 -16.00 24.89 7.20
CA GLY A 203 -14.96 25.84 7.59
C GLY A 203 -14.22 26.40 6.37
N HIS A 204 -13.43 27.46 6.57
CA HIS A 204 -12.64 28.08 5.50
C HIS A 204 -11.53 27.15 4.97
N ASN A 205 -10.95 27.49 3.81
CA ASN A 205 -9.78 26.79 3.29
C ASN A 205 -8.61 26.95 4.28
N GLY A 206 -7.95 25.83 4.63
CA GLY A 206 -6.89 25.81 5.64
C GLY A 206 -7.37 25.63 7.08
N ALA A 207 -8.67 25.50 7.35
CA ALA A 207 -9.20 25.24 8.71
C ALA A 207 -8.91 23.82 9.25
N GLY A 208 -8.12 23.00 8.54
CA GLY A 208 -7.79 21.63 8.97
C GLY A 208 -8.76 20.53 8.54
N LYS A 209 -9.84 20.83 7.79
CA LYS A 209 -10.85 19.83 7.38
C LYS A 209 -10.29 18.59 6.69
N SER A 210 -9.57 18.81 5.59
CA SER A 210 -8.92 17.72 4.84
C SER A 210 -7.87 17.03 5.69
N THR A 211 -7.19 17.74 6.60
CA THR A 211 -6.24 17.15 7.53
C THR A 211 -6.92 16.21 8.51
N THR A 212 -8.06 16.59 9.09
CA THR A 212 -8.86 15.73 9.98
C THR A 212 -9.35 14.48 9.24
N ILE A 213 -9.87 14.62 8.02
CA ILE A 213 -10.28 13.49 7.18
C ILE A 213 -9.08 12.59 6.83
N ASN A 214 -7.92 13.16 6.57
CA ASN A 214 -6.69 12.41 6.29
C ASN A 214 -6.18 11.63 7.52
N VAL A 215 -6.41 12.14 8.73
CA VAL A 215 -6.14 11.41 9.97
C VAL A 215 -7.10 10.24 10.12
N LEU A 216 -8.41 10.46 9.94
CA LEU A 216 -9.43 9.41 10.05
C LEU A 216 -9.22 8.27 9.05
N SER A 217 -8.83 8.60 7.82
CA SER A 217 -8.49 7.62 6.77
C SER A 217 -7.11 6.98 6.93
N GLY A 218 -6.30 7.45 7.90
CA GLY A 218 -4.95 6.95 8.17
C GLY A 218 -3.92 7.32 7.11
N MET A 219 -4.15 8.38 6.33
CA MET A 219 -3.17 8.97 5.42
C MET A 219 -2.19 9.88 6.17
N VAL A 220 -2.63 10.52 7.25
CA VAL A 220 -1.80 11.38 8.11
C VAL A 220 -1.78 10.79 9.52
N ILE A 221 -0.59 10.74 10.12
CA ILE A 221 -0.41 10.32 11.51
C ILE A 221 -0.61 11.54 12.41
N PRO A 222 -1.49 11.48 13.44
CA PRO A 222 -1.65 12.59 14.39
C PRO A 222 -0.34 12.87 15.14
N THR A 223 -0.10 14.14 15.48
CA THR A 223 1.07 14.54 16.29
C THR A 223 0.82 14.26 17.77
N SER A 224 -0.40 14.51 18.23
CA SER A 224 -0.91 14.20 19.57
C SER A 224 -2.43 14.02 19.50
N GLY A 225 -3.03 13.62 20.62
CA GLY A 225 -4.46 13.32 20.73
C GLY A 225 -4.79 11.84 20.52
N ASP A 226 -6.02 11.48 20.88
CA ASP A 226 -6.55 10.12 20.77
C ASP A 226 -7.70 10.08 19.75
N VAL A 227 -7.59 9.17 18.78
CA VAL A 227 -8.60 8.97 17.73
C VAL A 227 -9.01 7.51 17.69
N THR A 228 -10.32 7.26 17.79
CA THR A 228 -10.90 5.92 17.69
C THR A 228 -12.04 5.87 16.68
N VAL A 229 -12.10 4.79 15.89
CA VAL A 229 -13.19 4.50 14.95
C VAL A 229 -13.73 3.11 15.26
N TYR A 230 -15.03 2.97 15.54
CA TYR A 230 -15.66 1.73 16.01
C TYR A 230 -14.88 1.06 17.15
N GLY A 231 -14.40 1.87 18.10
CA GLY A 231 -13.58 1.42 19.23
C GLY A 231 -12.11 1.12 18.90
N HIS A 232 -11.71 1.11 17.62
CA HIS A 232 -10.34 0.83 17.19
C HIS A 232 -9.46 2.07 17.14
N LYS A 233 -8.21 1.96 17.58
CA LYS A 233 -7.28 3.11 17.69
C LYS A 233 -6.57 3.45 16.38
N VAL A 234 -6.60 4.73 16.01
CA VAL A 234 -5.79 5.30 14.91
C VAL A 234 -4.44 5.78 15.47
N PRO A 235 -3.29 5.51 14.83
CA PRO A 235 -3.10 4.78 13.57
C PRO A 235 -2.85 3.26 13.72
N THR A 236 -2.82 2.73 14.95
CA THR A 236 -2.35 1.35 15.24
C THR A 236 -3.19 0.25 14.58
N GLU A 237 -4.51 0.40 14.56
CA GLU A 237 -5.46 -0.63 14.12
C GLU A 237 -6.10 -0.31 12.75
N MET A 238 -5.40 0.49 11.95
CA MET A 238 -5.85 0.93 10.64
C MET A 238 -6.28 -0.19 9.66
N PRO A 239 -5.67 -1.40 9.65
CA PRO A 239 -6.15 -2.49 8.80
C PRO A 239 -7.57 -2.94 9.11
N VAL A 240 -7.99 -2.90 10.37
CA VAL A 240 -9.36 -3.26 10.79
C VAL A 240 -10.32 -2.13 10.42
N ILE A 241 -9.95 -0.89 10.75
CA ILE A 241 -10.73 0.32 10.45
C ILE A 241 -11.00 0.44 8.95
N ARG A 242 -10.01 0.17 8.10
CA ARG A 242 -10.16 0.27 6.64
C ARG A 242 -11.13 -0.74 6.05
N ARG A 243 -11.44 -1.84 6.74
CA ARG A 243 -12.45 -2.81 6.26
C ARG A 243 -13.88 -2.31 6.46
N SER A 244 -14.14 -1.57 7.54
CA SER A 244 -15.46 -1.03 7.87
C SER A 244 -15.66 0.42 7.41
N MET A 245 -14.66 1.05 6.78
CA MET A 245 -14.71 2.44 6.33
C MET A 245 -14.45 2.58 4.82
N GLY A 246 -15.33 3.33 4.15
CA GLY A 246 -15.13 3.88 2.80
C GLY A 246 -14.57 5.30 2.85
N VAL A 247 -13.65 5.64 1.96
CA VAL A 247 -13.13 7.01 1.80
C VAL A 247 -13.20 7.35 0.33
N CYS A 248 -13.84 8.47 0.01
CA CYS A 248 -13.82 9.06 -1.32
C CYS A 248 -12.79 10.20 -1.33
N PRO A 249 -11.69 10.10 -2.09
CA PRO A 249 -10.70 11.16 -2.16
C PRO A 249 -11.25 12.39 -2.92
N GLN A 250 -10.51 13.50 -2.85
CA GLN A 250 -10.89 14.74 -3.54
C GLN A 250 -10.74 14.68 -5.06
N HIS A 251 -9.86 13.80 -5.55
CA HIS A 251 -9.65 13.58 -6.97
C HIS A 251 -10.42 12.33 -7.41
N ASP A 252 -10.96 12.36 -8.61
CA ASP A 252 -11.66 11.21 -9.16
C ASP A 252 -10.67 10.06 -9.41
N VAL A 253 -10.99 8.88 -8.89
CA VAL A 253 -10.20 7.65 -9.08
C VAL A 253 -10.82 6.84 -10.21
N LEU A 254 -10.97 7.48 -11.36
CA LEU A 254 -11.50 6.86 -12.57
C LEU A 254 -10.34 6.49 -13.49
N TRP A 255 -10.37 5.27 -14.01
CA TRP A 255 -9.49 4.78 -15.05
C TRP A 255 -10.20 4.87 -16.39
N ASP A 256 -9.69 5.69 -17.30
CA ASP A 256 -10.32 5.94 -18.60
C ASP A 256 -10.52 4.67 -19.46
N ASP A 257 -9.69 3.66 -19.24
CA ASP A 257 -9.72 2.39 -19.98
C ASP A 257 -10.76 1.38 -19.46
N LEU A 258 -11.41 1.66 -18.32
CA LEU A 258 -12.35 0.74 -17.68
C LEU A 258 -13.79 1.25 -17.80
N THR A 259 -14.72 0.34 -18.10
CA THR A 259 -16.15 0.62 -18.04
C THR A 259 -16.63 0.80 -16.60
N VAL A 260 -17.83 1.36 -16.42
CA VAL A 260 -18.43 1.55 -15.08
C VAL A 260 -18.55 0.21 -14.33
N GLU A 261 -19.01 -0.85 -15.01
CA GLU A 261 -19.15 -2.18 -14.42
C GLU A 261 -17.81 -2.78 -13.98
N GLU A 262 -16.76 -2.59 -14.78
CA GLU A 262 -15.41 -3.06 -14.45
C GLU A 262 -14.82 -2.30 -13.26
N HIS A 263 -15.09 -1.00 -13.14
CA HIS A 263 -14.70 -0.22 -11.96
C HIS A 263 -15.34 -0.75 -10.68
N PHE A 264 -16.67 -0.92 -10.68
CA PHE A 264 -17.37 -1.45 -9.51
C PHE A 264 -16.89 -2.87 -9.16
N SER A 265 -16.73 -3.72 -10.18
CA SER A 265 -16.20 -5.07 -10.01
C SER A 265 -14.79 -5.06 -9.41
N LEU A 266 -13.91 -4.15 -9.88
CA LEU A 266 -12.55 -3.99 -9.36
C LEU A 266 -12.57 -3.55 -7.90
N PHE A 267 -13.34 -2.51 -7.55
CA PHE A 267 -13.43 -2.05 -6.17
C PHE A 267 -14.05 -3.09 -5.23
N ALA A 268 -15.08 -3.81 -5.68
CA ALA A 268 -15.69 -4.91 -4.92
C ALA A 268 -14.69 -6.04 -4.65
N ASN A 269 -13.89 -6.42 -5.65
CA ASN A 269 -12.82 -7.41 -5.51
C ASN A 269 -11.73 -6.94 -4.53
N ILE A 270 -11.30 -5.66 -4.61
CA ILE A 270 -10.30 -5.09 -3.70
C ILE A 270 -10.82 -5.08 -2.26
N ARG A 271 -12.12 -4.85 -2.07
CA ARG A 271 -12.79 -4.90 -0.76
C ARG A 271 -13.04 -6.33 -0.25
N GLY A 272 -12.88 -7.35 -1.10
CA GLY A 272 -13.09 -8.75 -0.75
C GLY A 272 -14.56 -9.17 -0.67
N LEU A 273 -15.46 -8.46 -1.37
CA LEU A 273 -16.88 -8.83 -1.42
C LEU A 273 -17.08 -10.16 -2.16
N SER A 274 -17.94 -11.02 -1.61
CA SER A 274 -18.28 -12.31 -2.19
C SER A 274 -19.12 -12.14 -3.47
N ARG A 275 -19.26 -13.20 -4.28
CA ARG A 275 -20.07 -13.13 -5.51
C ARG A 275 -21.55 -12.87 -5.25
N ASP A 276 -22.03 -13.17 -4.04
CA ASP A 276 -23.44 -12.98 -3.66
C ASP A 276 -23.71 -11.55 -3.17
N GLU A 277 -22.65 -10.77 -2.89
CA GLU A 277 -22.70 -9.35 -2.47
C GLU A 277 -22.34 -8.36 -3.60
N LYS A 278 -22.05 -8.87 -4.81
CA LYS A 278 -21.73 -8.08 -6.01
C LYS A 278 -22.95 -7.85 -6.88
#